data_AF-Q0GJU5-F1
#
_entry.id   AF-Q0GJU5-F1
#
_cell.length_a   1.000
_cell.length_b   1.000
_cell.length_c   1.000
_cell.angle_alpha   90.00
_cell.angle_beta   90.00
_cell.angle_gamma   90.00
#
_symmetry.space_group_name_H-M   'P 1'
#
loop_
_entity.id
_entity.type
_entity.pdbx_description
1 polymer ?
#
loop_
_entity_poly.entity_id
_entity_poly.type
_entity_poly.pdbx_seq_one_letter_code
_entity_poly.pdbx_strand_id
1 'polypeptide(L)'
;GQWMVHSRIKKRNVALIEKCVMSSIGIESLFRKFAGNPYKLHTYTSQESFQDAMSRISSAAVIFSFSAMRSERREGLSCLTELAIKFPRTRRLVIADDDIEARLNCSTLA
;
A
#
# COMPACT_ATOMS: atom_id res chain seq x y z
N GLY A 1 4.01 -28.21 -33.30
CA GLY A 1 3.71 -26.76 -33.36
C GLY A 1 3.36 -26.28 -31.97
N GLN A 2 4.02 -25.20 -31.56
CA GLN A 2 3.68 -24.27 -30.48
C GLN A 2 3.87 -24.71 -29.02
N TRP A 3 4.91 -24.11 -28.45
CA TRP A 3 5.31 -24.09 -27.05
C TRP A 3 4.27 -23.39 -26.18
N MET A 4 3.63 -24.10 -25.24
CA MET A 4 3.00 -23.45 -24.08
C MET A 4 4.08 -23.04 -23.10
N VAL A 5 4.64 -21.85 -23.30
CA VAL A 5 5.40 -21.16 -22.26
C VAL A 5 4.40 -20.79 -21.17
N HIS A 6 4.31 -21.59 -20.12
CA HIS A 6 3.72 -21.16 -18.85
C HIS A 6 4.66 -20.08 -18.27
N SER A 7 4.60 -18.87 -18.84
CA SER A 7 5.19 -17.69 -18.23
C SER A 7 4.45 -17.50 -16.91
N ARG A 8 5.07 -17.92 -15.81
CA ARG A 8 4.58 -17.59 -14.47
C ARG A 8 4.65 -16.07 -14.38
N ILE A 9 3.55 -15.38 -14.67
CA ILE A 9 3.47 -13.93 -14.57
C ILE A 9 3.87 -13.57 -13.14
N LYS A 10 5.05 -12.95 -12.99
CA LYS A 10 5.57 -12.55 -11.68
C LYS A 10 4.63 -11.48 -11.13
N LYS A 11 3.88 -11.83 -10.09
CA LYS A 11 2.97 -10.87 -9.44
C LYS A 11 3.76 -9.70 -8.87
N ARG A 12 3.24 -8.50 -9.03
CA ARG A 12 3.78 -7.26 -8.46
C ARG A 12 3.27 -7.12 -7.03
N ASN A 13 4.18 -6.87 -6.08
CA ASN A 13 3.78 -6.70 -4.69
C ASN A 13 3.07 -5.35 -4.49
N VAL A 14 2.01 -5.37 -3.70
CA VAL A 14 1.33 -4.19 -3.18
C VAL A 14 1.31 -4.31 -1.67
N ALA A 15 1.75 -3.28 -0.96
CA ALA A 15 1.65 -3.23 0.50
C ALA A 15 0.43 -2.42 0.91
N LEU A 16 -0.34 -2.91 1.89
CA LEU A 16 -1.42 -2.19 2.55
C LEU A 16 -1.03 -2.00 4.01
N ILE A 17 -0.94 -0.75 4.45
CA ILE A 17 -0.77 -0.39 5.87
C ILE A 17 -2.11 0.11 6.38
N GLU A 18 -2.79 -0.71 7.17
CA GLU A 18 -4.15 -0.48 7.62
C GLU A 18 -4.37 -1.15 8.99
N LYS A 19 -4.93 -0.40 9.94
CA LYS A 19 -5.25 -0.90 11.29
C LYS A 19 -6.65 -1.48 11.35
N CYS A 20 -7.57 -0.98 10.51
CA CYS A 20 -8.94 -1.43 10.49
C CYS A 20 -9.03 -2.83 9.84
N VAL A 21 -9.42 -3.83 10.64
CA VAL A 21 -9.60 -5.20 10.19
C VAL A 21 -10.67 -5.28 9.09
N MET A 22 -11.77 -4.54 9.22
CA MET A 22 -12.85 -4.53 8.22
C MET A 22 -12.38 -3.96 6.88
N SER A 23 -11.67 -2.82 6.90
CA SER A 23 -11.08 -2.21 5.70
C SER A 23 -10.10 -3.18 5.02
N SER A 24 -9.22 -3.80 5.81
CA SER A 24 -8.24 -4.79 5.32
C SER A 24 -8.91 -5.97 4.62
N ILE A 25 -9.95 -6.56 5.23
CA ILE A 25 -10.72 -7.66 4.64
C ILE A 25 -11.42 -7.21 3.35
N GLY A 26 -12.01 -6.01 3.35
CA GLY A 26 -12.68 -5.44 2.18
C GLY A 26 -11.71 -5.29 1.00
N ILE A 27 -10.54 -4.70 1.23
CA ILE A 27 -9.51 -4.51 0.21
C ILE A 27 -8.94 -5.85 -0.25
N GLU A 28 -8.68 -6.79 0.68
CA GLU A 28 -8.20 -8.12 0.33
C GLU A 28 -9.20 -8.87 -0.58
N SER A 29 -10.49 -8.77 -0.28
CA SER A 29 -11.57 -9.33 -1.10
C SER A 29 -11.55 -8.76 -2.53
N LEU A 30 -11.27 -7.46 -2.70
CA LEU A 30 -11.12 -6.86 -4.02
C LEU A 30 -9.95 -7.48 -4.79
N PHE A 31 -8.79 -7.68 -4.16
CA PHE A 31 -7.64 -8.32 -4.81
C PHE A 31 -7.91 -9.78 -5.20
N ARG A 32 -8.74 -10.49 -4.45
CA ARG A 32 -9.11 -11.90 -4.72
C ARG A 32 -10.16 -12.03 -5.83
N LYS A 33 -11.09 -11.08 -5.94
CA LYS A 33 -12.20 -11.12 -6.92
C LYS A 33 -11.72 -11.07 -8.38
N PHE A 34 -10.60 -10.41 -8.66
CA PHE A 34 -10.10 -10.32 -10.03
C PHE A 34 -9.29 -11.58 -10.40
N ALA A 35 -9.92 -12.50 -11.14
CA ALA A 35 -9.24 -13.67 -11.70
C ALA A 35 -8.02 -13.22 -12.54
N GLY A 36 -6.86 -13.84 -12.31
CA GLY A 36 -5.62 -13.45 -12.97
C GLY A 36 -5.00 -12.15 -12.44
N ASN A 37 -5.41 -11.65 -11.26
CA ASN A 37 -4.83 -10.45 -10.65
C ASN A 37 -3.28 -10.51 -10.66
N PRO A 38 -2.61 -9.57 -11.37
CA PRO A 38 -1.16 -9.54 -11.46
C PRO A 38 -0.51 -8.98 -10.19
N TYR A 39 -1.30 -8.68 -9.14
CA TYR A 39 -0.81 -8.15 -7.88
C TYR A 39 -0.88 -9.18 -6.75
N LYS A 40 0.09 -9.11 -5.84
CA LYS A 40 0.11 -9.82 -4.56
C LYS A 40 0.02 -8.78 -3.44
N LEU A 41 -1.08 -8.81 -2.69
CA LEU A 41 -1.30 -7.93 -1.54
C LEU A 41 -0.57 -8.47 -0.31
N HIS A 42 0.10 -7.58 0.41
CA HIS A 42 0.69 -7.82 1.73
C HIS A 42 0.12 -6.80 2.70
N THR A 43 -0.43 -7.24 3.82
CA THR A 43 -1.13 -6.39 4.80
C THR A 43 -0.28 -6.22 6.05
N TYR A 44 -0.21 -4.99 6.54
CA TYR A 44 0.54 -4.58 7.72
C TYR A 44 -0.35 -3.74 8.62
N THR A 45 -0.36 -4.01 9.92
CA THR A 45 -1.16 -3.24 10.90
C THR A 45 -0.36 -2.10 11.52
N SER A 46 0.96 -2.05 11.28
CA SER A 46 1.85 -1.00 11.76
C SER A 46 2.87 -0.61 10.71
N GLN A 47 3.33 0.63 10.78
CA GLN A 47 4.40 1.14 9.94
C GLN A 47 5.73 0.40 10.18
N GLU A 48 6.03 0.04 11.43
CA GLU A 48 7.23 -0.71 11.80
C GLU A 48 7.30 -2.05 11.07
N SER A 49 6.20 -2.82 11.08
CA SER A 49 6.14 -4.12 10.39
C SER A 49 6.31 -3.98 8.88
N PHE A 50 5.80 -2.88 8.31
CA PHE A 50 6.00 -2.55 6.91
C PHE A 50 7.45 -2.16 6.59
N GLN A 51 8.09 -1.35 7.44
CA GLN A 51 9.48 -0.92 7.25
C GLN A 51 10.46 -2.11 7.31
N ASP A 52 10.27 -3.07 8.23
CA ASP A 52 11.08 -4.30 8.24
C ASP A 52 10.90 -5.09 6.93
N ALA A 53 9.66 -5.25 6.47
CA ALA A 53 9.36 -5.96 5.23
C ALA A 53 9.91 -5.26 3.97
N MET A 54 9.93 -3.94 3.95
CA MET A 54 10.46 -3.14 2.85
C MET A 54 11.94 -3.40 2.56
N SER A 55 12.73 -3.74 3.59
CA SER A 55 14.14 -4.10 3.39
C SER A 55 14.32 -5.39 2.57
N ARG A 56 13.26 -6.21 2.47
CA ARG A 56 13.27 -7.56 1.88
C ARG A 56 12.43 -7.66 0.60
N ILE A 57 11.39 -6.83 0.47
CA ILE A 57 10.38 -6.94 -0.58
C ILE A 57 10.19 -5.61 -1.30
N SER A 58 10.44 -5.60 -2.62
CA SER A 58 10.09 -4.44 -3.45
C SER A 58 8.60 -4.44 -3.78
N SER A 59 7.95 -3.30 -3.51
CA SER A 59 6.52 -3.07 -3.78
C SER A 59 6.33 -2.08 -4.92
N ALA A 60 5.45 -2.43 -5.85
CA ALA A 60 5.08 -1.57 -6.98
C ALA A 60 4.15 -0.43 -6.54
N ALA A 61 3.34 -0.69 -5.50
CA ALA A 61 2.51 0.31 -4.86
C ALA A 61 2.43 0.06 -3.35
N VAL A 62 2.18 1.13 -2.61
CA VAL A 62 1.87 1.10 -1.18
C VAL A 62 0.58 1.88 -0.96
N ILE A 63 -0.34 1.30 -0.21
CA ILE A 63 -1.63 1.86 0.16
C ILE A 63 -1.58 2.13 1.67
N PHE A 64 -1.83 3.38 2.07
CA PHE A 64 -1.87 3.81 3.46
C PHE A 64 -3.27 4.22 3.85
N SER A 65 -3.67 3.88 5.06
CA SER A 65 -4.79 4.51 5.76
C SER A 65 -4.24 5.28 6.94
N PHE A 66 -4.61 6.56 7.08
CA PHE A 66 -4.20 7.36 8.22
C PHE A 66 -5.25 7.31 9.31
N SER A 67 -4.77 7.23 10.54
CA SER A 67 -5.62 7.44 11.70
C SER A 67 -5.96 8.93 11.82
N ALA A 68 -7.15 9.21 12.35
CA ALA A 68 -7.54 10.57 12.75
C ALA A 68 -6.62 11.14 13.84
N MET A 69 -5.92 10.28 14.59
CA MET A 69 -4.98 10.69 15.63
C MET A 69 -3.76 11.40 15.06
N ARG A 70 -3.47 12.60 15.58
CA ARG A 70 -2.41 13.47 15.08
C ARG A 70 -1.01 12.83 15.09
N SER A 71 -0.67 12.09 16.14
CA SER A 71 0.64 11.41 16.27
C SER A 71 0.82 10.35 15.18
N GLU A 72 -0.15 9.46 15.05
CA GLU A 72 -0.13 8.37 14.06
C GLU A 72 -0.15 8.91 12.64
N ARG A 73 -0.90 9.99 12.38
CA ARG A 73 -0.89 10.67 11.09
C ARG A 73 0.48 11.25 10.76
N ARG A 74 1.15 11.91 11.72
CA ARG A 74 2.51 12.46 11.53
C ARG A 74 3.52 11.35 11.21
N GLU A 75 3.46 10.24 11.93
CA GLU A 75 4.33 9.08 11.68
C GLU A 75 4.12 8.52 10.28
N GLY A 76 2.86 8.30 9.91
CA GLY A 76 2.51 7.78 8.59
C GLY A 76 2.91 8.72 7.43
N LEU A 77 2.76 10.03 7.61
CA LEU A 77 3.23 11.02 6.63
C LEU A 77 4.76 11.02 6.52
N SER A 78 5.48 10.91 7.65
CA SER A 78 6.93 10.74 7.65
C SER A 78 7.36 9.49 6.85
N CYS A 79 6.62 8.37 7.02
CA CYS A 79 6.82 7.16 6.22
C CYS A 79 6.68 7.41 4.72
N LEU A 80 5.63 8.12 4.32
CA LEU A 80 5.36 8.43 2.92
C LEU A 80 6.46 9.31 2.30
N THR A 81 6.95 10.29 3.05
CA THR A 81 8.08 11.13 2.62
C THR A 81 9.35 10.31 2.45
N GLU A 82 9.67 9.44 3.41
CA GLU A 82 10.81 8.53 3.32
C GLU A 82 10.70 7.59 2.12
N LEU A 83 9.51 7.04 1.88
CA LEU A 83 9.18 6.24 0.70
C LEU A 83 9.37 7.01 -0.61
N ALA A 84 8.97 8.28 -0.65
CA ALA A 84 9.13 9.14 -1.81
C ALA A 84 10.60 9.34 -2.18
N ILE A 85 11.46 9.48 -1.17
CA ILE A 85 12.90 9.65 -1.35
C ILE A 85 13.57 8.33 -1.73
N LYS A 86 13.35 7.26 -0.96
CA LYS A 86 14.05 5.97 -1.14
C LYS A 86 13.55 5.18 -2.35
N PHE A 87 12.25 5.27 -2.64
CA PHE A 87 11.58 4.48 -3.68
C PHE A 87 10.69 5.38 -4.56
N PRO A 88 11.29 6.29 -5.34
CA PRO A 88 10.53 7.32 -6.07
C PRO A 88 9.55 6.73 -7.10
N ARG A 89 9.82 5.53 -7.63
CA ARG A 89 8.96 4.82 -8.60
C ARG A 89 7.80 4.06 -7.96
N THR A 90 7.84 3.83 -6.65
CA THR A 90 6.75 3.16 -5.95
C THR A 90 5.55 4.08 -5.88
N ARG A 91 4.40 3.62 -6.38
CA ARG A 91 3.16 4.39 -6.30
C ARG A 91 2.69 4.43 -4.86
N ARG A 92 2.23 5.59 -4.41
CA ARG A 92 1.73 5.81 -3.05
C ARG A 92 0.26 6.20 -3.16
N LEU A 93 -0.63 5.43 -2.54
CA LEU A 93 -2.05 5.71 -2.44
C LEU A 93 -2.38 5.93 -0.96
N VAL A 94 -3.19 6.95 -0.67
CA VAL A 94 -3.71 7.23 0.67
C VAL A 94 -5.22 7.09 0.62
N ILE A 95 -5.76 6.28 1.52
CA ILE A 95 -7.19 6.17 1.79
C ILE A 95 -7.52 7.31 2.77
N ALA A 96 -8.58 8.03 2.46
CA ALA A 96 -9.14 9.06 3.30
C ALA A 96 -10.62 8.74 3.52
N ASP A 97 -11.12 9.00 4.72
CA ASP A 97 -12.53 8.79 5.07
C ASP A 97 -13.45 9.80 4.36
N ASP A 98 -12.98 11.03 4.16
CA ASP A 98 -13.73 12.09 3.50
C ASP A 98 -12.82 13.05 2.70
N ASP A 99 -13.46 13.98 1.99
CA ASP A 99 -12.76 14.98 1.17
C ASP A 99 -11.91 15.95 2.01
N ILE A 100 -12.26 16.18 3.28
CA ILE A 100 -11.51 17.06 4.17
C ILE A 100 -10.18 16.38 4.51
N GLU A 101 -10.22 15.11 4.89
CA GLU A 101 -9.03 14.30 5.12
C GLU A 101 -8.19 14.16 3.85
N ALA A 102 -8.83 13.91 2.70
CA ALA A 102 -8.12 13.81 1.42
C ALA A 102 -7.33 15.10 1.13
N ARG A 103 -7.95 16.28 1.34
CA ARG A 103 -7.30 17.58 1.15
C ARG A 103 -6.17 17.83 2.14
N LEU A 104 -6.38 17.50 3.41
CA LEU A 104 -5.35 17.61 4.46
C LEU A 104 -4.13 16.76 4.09
N ASN A 105 -4.35 15.51 3.68
CA ASN A 105 -3.28 14.60 3.28
C ASN A 105 -2.54 15.10 2.03
N CYS A 106 -3.27 15.57 1.01
CA CYS A 106 -2.66 16.14 -0.19
C CYS A 106 -1.80 17.38 0.11
N SER A 107 -2.27 18.29 0.97
CA SER A 107 -1.52 19.50 1.34
C SER A 107 -0.22 19.20 2.10
N THR A 108 -0.12 18.02 2.72
CA THR A 108 1.07 17.62 3.49
C THR A 108 2.07 16.80 2.67
N LEU A 109 1.67 16.30 1.50
CA LEU A 109 2.47 15.44 0.63
C LEU A 109 3.02 16.16 -0.62
N ALA A 110 2.67 17.43 -0.82
CA ALA A 110 3.20 18.30 -1.87
C ALA A 110 4.46 19.03 -1.39
#